data_AF-A0A7G9S3I1-F1
#
_entry.id   AF-A0A7G9S3I1-F1
#
_cell.length_a   1.000
_cell.length_b   1.000
_cell.length_c   1.000
_cell.angle_alpha   90.00
_cell.angle_beta   90.00
_cell.angle_gamma   90.00
#
_symmetry.space_group_name_H-M   'P 1'
#
loop_
_entity.id
_entity.type
_entity.pdbx_description
1 polymer ?
#
loop_
_entity_poly.entity_id
_entity_poly.type
_entity_poly.pdbx_seq_one_letter_code
_entity_poly.pdbx_strand_id
1 'polypeptide(L)'
;MGTYIAGTTVGGLAGRIVAAMVADWWCLNAGQLAIVACAALATAVYLATMQPTVVDRSSSLPFWSALAANLRNPGVMVLVAQAFLLMGGFVATYNYIAFRLEAEPFGLSLAQVSWLFLAYLAGTVSSRVVWRFAADRNPTFTLFVVLGLMLGGLALTLIESLIAIMVGIVIYTAAFFAAHSIASGLIDRRATRAGVSLAPPLYYLGYYAGSSVLGWVGGVAFLNTGWIGGWVGTVTMVAATIILTGVLAGLAERFAKP
;
A
#
# COMPACT_ATOMS: atom_id res chain seq x y z
N MET A 1 3.16 -15.62 -5.56
CA MET A 1 3.05 -14.26 -4.99
C MET A 1 3.36 -13.14 -6.00
N GLY A 2 4.51 -13.16 -6.70
CA GLY A 2 4.87 -12.07 -7.63
C GLY A 2 3.84 -11.76 -8.74
N THR A 3 3.23 -12.78 -9.35
CA THR A 3 2.18 -12.59 -10.38
C THR A 3 0.89 -12.00 -9.79
N TYR A 4 0.54 -12.35 -8.55
CA TYR A 4 -0.62 -11.80 -7.84
C TYR A 4 -0.42 -10.32 -7.48
N ILE A 5 0.77 -9.95 -6.98
CA ILE A 5 1.12 -8.55 -6.70
C ILE A 5 1.15 -7.73 -8.00
N ALA A 6 1.72 -8.28 -9.08
CA ALA A 6 1.69 -7.60 -10.38
C ALA A 6 0.25 -7.42 -10.90
N GLY A 7 -0.61 -8.44 -10.78
CA GLY A 7 -2.02 -8.37 -11.18
C GLY A 7 -2.82 -7.34 -10.38
N THR A 8 -2.63 -7.28 -9.06
CA THR A 8 -3.30 -6.27 -8.20
C THR A 8 -2.83 -4.86 -8.51
N THR A 9 -1.54 -4.65 -8.76
CA THR A 9 -0.99 -3.38 -9.25
C THR A 9 -1.61 -2.96 -10.58
N VAL A 10 -1.63 -3.85 -11.57
CA VAL A 10 -2.20 -3.56 -12.91
C VAL A 10 -3.69 -3.29 -12.81
N GLY A 11 -4.43 -4.06 -12.02
CA GLY A 11 -5.86 -3.85 -11.79
C GLY A 11 -6.16 -2.51 -11.10
N GLY A 12 -5.38 -2.14 -10.07
CA GLY A 12 -5.52 -0.86 -9.39
C GLY A 12 -5.22 0.34 -10.30
N LEU A 13 -4.18 0.23 -11.12
CA LEU A 13 -3.84 1.21 -12.17
C LEU A 13 -4.96 1.35 -13.20
N ALA A 14 -5.36 0.23 -13.80
CA ALA A 14 -6.36 0.20 -14.87
C ALA A 14 -7.72 0.71 -14.38
N GLY A 15 -8.14 0.30 -13.18
CA GLY A 15 -9.39 0.74 -12.58
C GLY A 15 -9.45 2.25 -12.40
N ARG A 16 -8.37 2.88 -11.90
CA ARG A 16 -8.34 4.34 -11.72
C ARG A 16 -8.28 5.11 -13.04
N ILE A 17 -7.47 4.66 -14.01
CA ILE A 17 -7.38 5.32 -15.33
C ILE A 17 -8.71 5.22 -16.08
N VAL A 18 -9.29 4.02 -16.18
CA VAL A 18 -10.56 3.81 -16.90
C VAL A 18 -11.69 4.62 -16.25
N ALA A 19 -11.81 4.58 -14.93
CA ALA A 19 -12.86 5.30 -14.23
C ALA A 19 -12.74 6.81 -14.40
N ALA A 20 -11.53 7.37 -14.25
CA ALA A 20 -11.29 8.80 -14.39
C ALA A 20 -11.53 9.29 -15.82
N MET A 21 -11.06 8.56 -16.83
CA MET A 21 -11.30 8.93 -18.24
C MET A 21 -12.79 8.93 -18.59
N VAL A 22 -13.53 7.88 -18.17
CA VAL A 22 -14.97 7.78 -18.42
C VAL A 22 -15.74 8.85 -17.63
N ALA A 23 -15.30 9.18 -16.42
CA ALA A 23 -15.91 10.22 -15.60
C ALA A 23 -15.75 11.61 -16.21
N ASP A 24 -14.56 11.95 -16.75
CA ASP A 24 -14.28 13.25 -17.37
C ASP A 24 -15.11 13.47 -18.66
N TRP A 25 -15.39 12.41 -19.41
CA TRP A 25 -16.03 12.53 -20.73
C TRP A 25 -17.56 12.51 -20.67
N TRP A 26 -18.12 11.80 -19.68
CA TRP A 26 -19.57 11.67 -19.53
C TRP A 26 -20.05 12.21 -18.18
N CYS A 27 -19.88 11.42 -17.13
CA CYS A 27 -20.25 11.78 -15.76
C CYS A 27 -19.66 10.78 -14.77
N LEU A 28 -19.61 11.16 -13.49
CA LEU A 28 -19.11 10.31 -12.40
C LEU A 28 -19.81 8.94 -12.34
N ASN A 29 -21.13 8.89 -12.58
CA ASN A 29 -21.91 7.65 -12.58
C ASN A 29 -21.47 6.68 -13.69
N ALA A 30 -21.10 7.21 -14.88
CA ALA A 30 -20.59 6.40 -15.98
C ALA A 30 -19.22 5.78 -15.63
N GLY A 31 -18.34 6.55 -14.97
CA GLY A 31 -17.05 6.06 -14.48
C GLY A 31 -17.20 4.92 -13.48
N GLN A 32 -18.15 5.03 -12.55
CA GLN A 32 -18.47 3.95 -11.61
C GLN A 32 -19.01 2.71 -12.32
N LEU A 33 -19.95 2.90 -13.27
CA LEU A 33 -20.53 1.80 -14.03
C LEU A 33 -19.47 1.04 -14.84
N ALA A 34 -18.49 1.76 -15.42
CA ALA A 34 -17.39 1.15 -16.15
C ALA A 34 -16.54 0.22 -15.26
N ILE A 35 -16.19 0.66 -14.04
CA ILE A 35 -15.47 -0.21 -13.09
C ILE A 35 -16.30 -1.45 -12.75
N VAL A 36 -17.58 -1.27 -12.42
CA VAL A 36 -18.48 -2.38 -12.06
C VAL A 36 -18.60 -3.37 -13.21
N ALA A 37 -18.72 -2.91 -14.45
CA ALA A 37 -18.76 -3.76 -15.63
C ALA A 37 -17.45 -4.54 -15.82
N CYS A 38 -16.29 -3.90 -15.69
CA CYS A 38 -15.00 -4.58 -15.75
C CYS A 38 -14.85 -5.65 -14.65
N ALA A 39 -15.27 -5.33 -13.42
CA ALA A 39 -15.22 -6.26 -12.29
C ALA A 39 -16.16 -7.45 -12.48
N ALA A 40 -17.37 -7.21 -12.98
CA ALA A 40 -18.35 -8.25 -13.31
C ALA A 40 -17.82 -9.18 -14.41
N LEU A 41 -17.22 -8.62 -15.47
CA LEU A 41 -16.60 -9.40 -16.54
C LEU A 41 -15.44 -10.26 -16.03
N ALA A 42 -14.52 -9.68 -15.24
CA ALA A 42 -13.41 -10.41 -14.66
C ALA A 42 -13.90 -11.55 -13.75
N THR A 43 -14.97 -11.31 -12.97
CA THR A 43 -15.62 -12.32 -12.13
C THR A 43 -16.23 -13.44 -12.96
N ALA A 44 -16.95 -13.11 -14.04
CA ALA A 44 -17.54 -14.09 -14.94
C ALA A 44 -16.48 -14.98 -15.61
N VAL A 45 -15.38 -14.38 -16.09
CA VAL A 45 -14.24 -15.11 -16.65
C VAL A 45 -13.60 -16.02 -15.61
N TYR A 46 -13.40 -15.52 -14.38
CA TYR A 46 -12.87 -16.33 -13.28
C TYR A 46 -13.78 -17.53 -12.97
N LEU A 47 -15.09 -17.31 -12.81
CA LEU A 47 -16.05 -18.39 -12.55
C LEU A 47 -16.10 -19.42 -13.69
N ALA A 48 -15.95 -18.98 -14.94
CA ALA A 48 -15.93 -19.87 -16.10
C ALA A 48 -14.63 -20.67 -16.25
N THR A 49 -13.51 -20.19 -15.68
CA THR A 49 -12.17 -20.80 -15.85
C THR A 49 -11.62 -21.44 -14.58
N MET A 50 -12.22 -21.17 -13.41
CA MET A 50 -11.76 -21.75 -12.16
C MET A 50 -11.98 -23.26 -12.16
N GLN A 51 -10.94 -24.01 -11.75
CA GLN A 51 -11.08 -25.43 -11.52
C GLN A 51 -11.69 -25.69 -10.13
N PRO A 52 -12.51 -26.75 -9.97
CA PRO A 52 -13.04 -27.13 -8.66
C PRO A 52 -11.90 -27.31 -7.66
N THR A 53 -11.90 -26.51 -6.60
CA THR A 53 -10.90 -26.66 -5.53
C THR A 53 -11.36 -27.77 -4.59
N VAL A 54 -10.67 -28.91 -4.60
CA VAL A 54 -10.89 -29.97 -3.61
C VAL A 54 -10.21 -29.54 -2.31
N VAL A 55 -10.99 -29.01 -1.38
CA VAL A 55 -10.50 -28.67 -0.04
C VAL A 55 -10.68 -29.89 0.85
N ASP A 56 -9.57 -30.43 1.35
CA ASP A 56 -9.60 -31.48 2.35
C ASP A 56 -10.12 -30.91 3.68
N ARG A 57 -11.38 -31.23 4.01
CA ARG A 57 -12.07 -30.73 5.22
C ARG A 57 -11.62 -31.44 6.51
N SER A 58 -10.70 -32.40 6.41
CA SER A 58 -10.29 -33.26 7.53
C SER A 58 -9.42 -32.58 8.57
N SER A 59 -8.82 -31.41 8.28
CA SER A 59 -8.05 -30.64 9.27
C SER A 59 -8.88 -29.49 9.82
N SER A 60 -9.48 -29.69 11.00
CA SER A 60 -9.92 -28.56 11.83
C SER A 60 -8.67 -27.88 12.39
N LEU A 61 -8.00 -27.06 11.59
CA LEU A 61 -6.96 -26.18 12.11
C LEU A 61 -7.61 -25.33 13.21
N PRO A 62 -7.12 -25.38 14.45
CA PRO A 62 -7.76 -24.69 15.57
C PRO A 62 -7.56 -23.19 15.41
N PHE A 63 -8.47 -22.55 14.66
CA PHE A 63 -8.44 -21.15 14.24
C PHE A 63 -8.11 -20.21 15.39
N TRP A 64 -8.82 -20.35 16.51
CA TRP A 64 -8.64 -19.50 17.69
C TRP A 64 -7.26 -19.64 18.30
N SER A 65 -6.69 -20.84 18.30
CA SER A 65 -5.34 -21.05 18.82
C SER A 65 -4.27 -20.49 17.88
N ALA A 66 -4.46 -20.61 16.56
CA ALA A 66 -3.57 -20.03 15.55
C ALA A 66 -3.62 -18.50 15.58
N LEU A 67 -4.81 -17.94 15.77
CA LEU A 67 -5.02 -16.50 15.93
C LEU A 67 -4.36 -16.00 17.22
N ALA A 68 -4.63 -16.64 18.35
CA ALA A 68 -4.03 -16.29 19.63
C ALA A 68 -2.49 -16.41 19.59
N ALA A 69 -1.95 -17.41 18.89
CA ALA A 69 -0.50 -17.56 18.70
C ALA A 69 0.12 -16.38 17.94
N ASN A 70 -0.56 -15.84 16.93
CA ASN A 70 -0.10 -14.65 16.21
C ASN A 70 -0.28 -13.36 17.03
N LEU A 71 -1.43 -13.17 17.68
CA LEU A 71 -1.70 -11.98 18.49
C LEU A 71 -0.76 -11.85 19.69
N ARG A 72 -0.32 -12.97 20.25
CA ARG A 72 0.68 -13.01 21.34
C ARG A 72 2.12 -12.91 20.85
N ASN A 73 2.37 -12.97 19.55
CA ASN A 73 3.71 -12.89 18.97
C ASN A 73 4.02 -11.43 18.59
N PRO A 74 4.87 -10.71 19.35
CA PRO A 74 5.17 -9.31 19.08
C PRO A 74 5.82 -9.12 17.71
N GLY A 75 6.62 -10.09 17.24
CA GLY A 75 7.27 -10.05 15.95
C GLY A 75 6.30 -10.04 14.77
N VAL A 76 5.18 -10.77 14.89
CA VAL A 76 4.08 -10.79 13.92
C VAL A 76 3.28 -9.49 14.03
N MET A 77 2.93 -9.06 15.25
CA MET A 77 2.14 -7.84 15.47
C MET A 77 2.84 -6.57 15.00
N VAL A 78 4.16 -6.49 15.11
CA VAL A 78 4.96 -5.42 14.50
C VAL A 78 4.75 -5.38 12.99
N LEU A 79 4.85 -6.53 12.31
CA LEU A 79 4.69 -6.56 10.85
C LEU A 79 3.25 -6.22 10.42
N VAL A 80 2.24 -6.62 11.20
CA VAL A 80 0.84 -6.21 11.00
C VAL A 80 0.67 -4.71 11.17
N ALA A 81 1.30 -4.11 12.20
CA ALA A 81 1.30 -2.67 12.40
C ALA A 81 2.04 -1.92 11.27
N GLN A 82 3.16 -2.45 10.78
CA GLN A 82 3.86 -1.90 9.63
C GLN A 82 3.00 -1.97 8.36
N ALA A 83 2.26 -3.07 8.13
CA ALA A 83 1.29 -3.16 7.04
C ALA A 83 0.23 -2.06 7.12
N PHE A 84 -0.32 -1.84 8.32
CA PHE A 84 -1.30 -0.80 8.60
C PHE A 84 -0.75 0.60 8.31
N LEU A 85 0.43 0.93 8.83
CA LEU A 85 1.04 2.26 8.72
C LEU A 85 1.51 2.58 7.30
N LEU A 86 2.20 1.63 6.65
CA LEU A 86 2.70 1.79 5.29
C LEU A 86 1.54 1.95 4.32
N MET A 87 0.59 1.01 4.34
CA MET A 87 -0.51 1.05 3.38
C MET A 87 -1.46 2.21 3.65
N GLY A 88 -1.71 2.52 4.92
CA GLY A 88 -2.51 3.69 5.29
C GLY A 88 -1.91 5.00 4.79
N GLY A 89 -0.60 5.20 4.97
CA GLY A 89 0.10 6.38 4.44
C GLY A 89 0.12 6.42 2.90
N PHE A 90 0.29 5.26 2.26
CA PHE A 90 0.24 5.14 0.80
C PHE A 90 -1.13 5.52 0.22
N VAL A 91 -2.22 4.98 0.78
CA VAL A 91 -3.58 5.30 0.37
C VAL A 91 -3.91 6.76 0.62
N ALA A 92 -3.57 7.31 1.79
CA ALA A 92 -3.76 8.73 2.08
C ALA A 92 -3.06 9.63 1.04
N THR A 93 -1.79 9.35 0.74
CA THR A 93 -1.02 10.10 -0.27
C THR A 93 -1.74 10.11 -1.62
N TYR A 94 -2.13 8.95 -2.12
CA TYR A 94 -2.78 8.83 -3.44
C TYR A 94 -4.24 9.31 -3.48
N ASN A 95 -4.92 9.38 -2.34
CA ASN A 95 -6.25 9.96 -2.27
C ASN A 95 -6.20 11.48 -2.30
N TYR A 96 -5.25 12.11 -1.60
CA TYR A 96 -5.25 13.56 -1.41
C TYR A 96 -4.31 14.33 -2.34
N ILE A 97 -3.33 13.67 -2.96
CA ILE A 97 -2.50 14.32 -3.97
C ILE A 97 -3.31 14.71 -5.21
N ALA A 98 -4.38 13.95 -5.50
CA ALA A 98 -5.30 14.27 -6.59
C ALA A 98 -5.96 15.63 -6.38
N PHE A 99 -6.58 15.84 -5.22
CA PHE A 99 -7.20 17.12 -4.85
C PHE A 99 -6.21 18.28 -4.89
N ARG A 100 -4.97 18.05 -4.47
CA ARG A 100 -3.92 19.07 -4.54
C ARG A 100 -3.58 19.46 -5.99
N LEU A 101 -3.50 18.49 -6.90
CA LEU A 101 -3.13 18.73 -8.29
C LEU A 101 -4.30 19.27 -9.14
N GLU A 102 -5.54 18.99 -8.73
CA GLU A 102 -6.75 19.61 -9.31
C GLU A 102 -6.91 21.07 -8.88
N ALA A 103 -6.43 21.43 -7.69
CA ALA A 103 -6.45 22.81 -7.20
C ALA A 103 -5.33 23.67 -7.81
N GLU A 104 -5.46 24.99 -7.68
CA GLU A 104 -4.37 25.91 -7.99
C GLU A 104 -3.12 25.61 -7.14
N PRO A 105 -1.90 25.77 -7.68
CA PRO A 105 -1.56 26.36 -8.98
C PRO A 105 -1.57 25.39 -10.18
N PHE A 106 -1.88 24.10 -9.97
CA PHE A 106 -1.71 23.08 -11.02
C PHE A 106 -2.94 22.94 -11.92
N GLY A 107 -4.15 22.98 -11.37
CA GLY A 107 -5.39 23.00 -12.14
C GLY A 107 -5.58 21.82 -13.10
N LEU A 108 -5.02 20.64 -12.78
CA LEU A 108 -5.07 19.47 -13.66
C LEU A 108 -6.46 18.83 -13.66
N SER A 109 -6.85 18.22 -14.77
CA SER A 109 -8.07 17.39 -14.82
C SER A 109 -7.90 16.07 -14.08
N LEU A 110 -9.00 15.43 -13.68
CA LEU A 110 -8.98 14.13 -13.01
C LEU A 110 -8.32 13.05 -13.88
N ALA A 111 -8.54 13.05 -15.20
CA ALA A 111 -7.82 12.17 -16.12
C ALA A 111 -6.31 12.44 -16.13
N GLN A 112 -5.87 13.70 -16.08
CA GLN A 112 -4.45 14.05 -16.06
C GLN A 112 -3.78 13.56 -14.76
N VAL A 113 -4.43 13.78 -13.62
CA VAL A 113 -3.97 13.30 -12.31
C VAL A 113 -3.88 11.77 -12.29
N SER A 114 -4.78 11.08 -12.99
CA SER A 114 -4.81 9.61 -13.02
C SER A 114 -3.59 8.98 -13.68
N TRP A 115 -2.82 9.73 -14.48
CA TRP A 115 -1.53 9.26 -15.00
C TRP A 115 -0.49 9.00 -13.90
N LEU A 116 -0.63 9.61 -12.72
CA LEU A 116 0.26 9.34 -11.58
C LEU A 116 0.22 7.89 -11.11
N PHE A 117 -0.88 7.17 -11.37
CA PHE A 117 -0.96 5.76 -11.03
C PHE A 117 0.02 4.92 -11.86
N LEU A 118 0.52 5.40 -13.01
CA LEU A 118 1.59 4.72 -13.75
C LEU A 118 2.85 4.51 -12.89
N ALA A 119 3.06 5.33 -11.86
CA ALA A 119 4.12 5.11 -10.87
C ALA A 119 4.03 3.74 -10.17
N TYR A 120 2.87 3.08 -10.15
CA TYR A 120 2.73 1.72 -9.62
C TYR A 120 3.56 0.70 -10.42
N LEU A 121 3.86 0.98 -11.69
CA LEU A 121 4.77 0.15 -12.49
C LEU A 121 6.19 0.14 -11.89
N ALA A 122 6.67 1.29 -11.38
CA ALA A 122 7.93 1.35 -10.64
C ALA A 122 7.87 0.51 -9.35
N GLY A 123 6.70 0.44 -8.71
CA GLY A 123 6.41 -0.46 -7.59
C GLY A 123 6.58 -1.95 -7.93
N THR A 124 6.14 -2.34 -9.13
CA THR A 124 6.26 -3.73 -9.61
C THR A 124 7.72 -4.14 -9.81
N VAL A 125 8.56 -3.25 -10.32
CA VAL A 125 10.00 -3.51 -10.49
C VAL A 125 10.72 -3.50 -9.15
N SER A 126 10.50 -2.48 -8.32
CA SER A 126 11.17 -2.32 -7.02
C SER A 126 10.89 -3.47 -6.05
N SER A 127 9.65 -3.98 -6.00
CA SER A 127 9.29 -5.13 -5.14
C SER A 127 10.07 -6.42 -5.46
N ARG A 128 10.53 -6.59 -6.70
CA ARG A 128 11.41 -7.70 -7.12
C ARG A 128 12.88 -7.38 -6.84
N VAL A 129 13.30 -6.17 -7.14
CA VAL A 129 14.69 -5.73 -7.04
C VAL A 129 15.15 -5.66 -5.58
N VAL A 130 14.29 -5.25 -4.66
CA VAL A 130 14.64 -5.12 -3.23
C VAL A 130 15.18 -6.42 -2.63
N TRP A 131 14.67 -7.57 -3.04
CA TRP A 131 15.14 -8.87 -2.54
C TRP A 131 16.55 -9.22 -3.02
N ARG A 132 16.97 -8.72 -4.19
CA ARG A 132 18.36 -8.87 -4.64
C ARG A 132 19.31 -8.03 -3.79
N PHE A 133 18.87 -6.84 -3.36
CA PHE A 133 19.65 -5.96 -2.48
C PHE A 133 19.64 -6.40 -1.01
N ALA A 134 18.56 -7.05 -0.56
CA ALA A 134 18.37 -7.55 0.79
C ALA A 134 19.00 -8.94 1.02
N ALA A 135 19.38 -9.68 -0.03
CA ALA A 135 19.90 -11.04 0.09
C ALA A 135 21.10 -11.15 1.04
N ASP A 136 22.03 -10.19 0.93
CA ASP A 136 23.27 -10.16 1.73
C ASP A 136 23.25 -9.09 2.83
N ARG A 137 22.10 -8.46 3.09
CA ARG A 137 21.96 -7.35 4.04
C ARG A 137 20.94 -7.66 5.12
N ASN A 138 21.09 -7.01 6.28
CA ASN A 138 20.06 -7.06 7.30
C ASN A 138 18.73 -6.50 6.72
N PRO A 139 17.61 -7.25 6.79
CA PRO A 139 16.31 -6.79 6.31
C PRO A 139 15.86 -5.46 6.92
N THR A 140 16.19 -5.21 8.19
CA THR A 140 15.85 -3.96 8.89
C THR A 140 16.67 -2.79 8.38
N PHE A 141 17.97 -2.98 8.12
CA PHE A 141 18.80 -1.93 7.50
C PHE A 141 18.25 -1.57 6.12
N THR A 142 17.93 -2.58 5.31
CA THR A 142 17.32 -2.37 4.00
C THR A 142 15.99 -1.62 4.12
N LEU A 143 15.16 -1.98 5.12
CA LEU A 143 13.91 -1.29 5.42
C LEU A 143 14.15 0.19 5.75
N PHE A 144 15.12 0.53 6.60
CA PHE A 144 15.43 1.93 6.91
C PHE A 144 15.84 2.74 5.69
N VAL A 145 16.66 2.18 4.80
CA VAL A 145 17.06 2.84 3.55
C VAL A 145 15.83 3.13 2.68
N VAL A 146 14.94 2.16 2.48
CA VAL A 146 13.73 2.39 1.67
C VAL A 146 12.76 3.34 2.34
N LEU A 147 12.61 3.33 3.68
CA LEU A 147 11.79 4.31 4.40
C LEU A 147 12.36 5.74 4.25
N GLY A 148 13.68 5.90 4.24
CA GLY A 148 14.35 7.16 3.95
C GLY A 148 14.07 7.66 2.53
N LEU A 149 14.14 6.77 1.53
CA LEU A 149 13.74 7.08 0.15
C LEU A 149 12.25 7.45 0.07
N MET A 150 11.39 6.76 0.82
CA MET A 150 9.96 7.04 0.88
C MET A 150 9.71 8.45 1.43
N LEU A 151 10.38 8.83 2.52
CA LEU A 151 10.31 10.20 3.07
C LEU A 151 10.84 11.23 2.08
N GLY A 152 11.95 10.95 1.39
CA GLY A 152 12.51 11.85 0.38
C GLY A 152 11.56 12.08 -0.79
N GLY A 153 10.97 10.99 -1.33
CA GLY A 153 9.96 11.07 -2.39
C GLY A 153 8.72 11.84 -1.95
N LEU A 154 8.25 11.61 -0.72
CA LEU A 154 7.13 12.35 -0.13
C LEU A 154 7.46 13.85 0.03
N ALA A 155 8.66 14.18 0.51
CA ALA A 155 9.11 15.56 0.69
C ALA A 155 9.22 16.31 -0.65
N LEU A 156 9.69 15.65 -1.71
CA LEU A 156 9.71 16.23 -3.06
C LEU A 156 8.31 16.64 -3.53
N THR A 157 7.27 15.96 -3.07
CA THR A 157 5.91 16.38 -3.42
C THR A 157 5.61 17.77 -2.88
N LEU A 158 6.16 18.22 -1.75
CA LEU A 158 5.85 19.56 -1.20
C LEU A 158 6.29 20.72 -2.09
N ILE A 159 7.19 20.48 -3.05
CA ILE A 159 7.66 21.49 -4.00
C ILE A 159 6.53 21.84 -4.97
N GLU A 160 6.31 23.13 -5.22
CA GLU A 160 5.36 23.65 -6.23
C GLU A 160 5.93 23.47 -7.66
N SER A 161 6.29 22.23 -8.02
CA SER A 161 6.77 21.87 -9.35
C SER A 161 6.19 20.52 -9.74
N LEU A 162 5.49 20.47 -10.88
CA LEU A 162 4.86 19.25 -11.36
C LEU A 162 5.89 18.13 -11.59
N ILE A 163 7.08 18.48 -12.10
CA ILE A 163 8.17 17.52 -12.30
C ILE A 163 8.66 16.96 -10.96
N ALA A 164 8.86 17.82 -9.95
CA ALA A 164 9.27 17.39 -8.62
C ALA A 164 8.22 16.46 -7.98
N ILE A 165 6.93 16.77 -8.14
CA ILE A 165 5.84 15.92 -7.66
C ILE A 165 5.84 14.56 -8.36
N MET A 166 5.97 14.53 -9.70
CA MET A 166 6.00 13.27 -10.46
C MET A 166 7.18 12.40 -10.04
N VAL A 167 8.39 12.97 -9.96
CA VAL A 167 9.58 12.26 -9.50
C VAL A 167 9.41 11.78 -8.06
N GLY A 168 8.89 12.65 -7.19
CA GLY A 168 8.60 12.34 -5.79
C GLY A 168 7.66 11.16 -5.64
N ILE A 169 6.57 11.12 -6.41
CA ILE A 169 5.59 10.02 -6.40
C ILE A 169 6.19 8.72 -6.94
N VAL A 170 7.01 8.76 -7.99
CA VAL A 170 7.69 7.55 -8.49
C VAL A 170 8.62 6.98 -7.42
N ILE A 171 9.43 7.82 -6.77
CA ILE A 171 10.34 7.40 -5.70
C ILE A 171 9.55 6.87 -4.50
N TYR A 172 8.54 7.61 -4.04
CA TYR A 172 7.67 7.25 -2.94
C TYR A 172 7.03 5.88 -3.15
N THR A 173 6.48 5.65 -4.34
CA THR A 173 5.81 4.40 -4.69
C THR A 173 6.77 3.25 -4.83
N ALA A 174 7.91 3.44 -5.49
CA ALA A 174 8.94 2.40 -5.55
C ALA A 174 9.44 2.02 -4.13
N ALA A 175 9.64 3.01 -3.27
CA ALA A 175 10.07 2.79 -1.89
C ALA A 175 9.00 2.08 -1.04
N PHE A 176 7.73 2.45 -1.18
CA PHE A 176 6.60 1.78 -0.52
C PHE A 176 6.53 0.30 -0.91
N PHE A 177 6.53 -0.02 -2.20
CA PHE A 177 6.45 -1.40 -2.68
C PHE A 177 7.67 -2.22 -2.24
N ALA A 178 8.86 -1.61 -2.20
CA ALA A 178 10.05 -2.25 -1.64
C ALA A 178 9.89 -2.55 -0.13
N ALA A 179 9.45 -1.58 0.67
CA ALA A 179 9.20 -1.74 2.11
C ALA A 179 8.12 -2.80 2.39
N HIS A 180 7.00 -2.73 1.67
CA HIS A 180 5.91 -3.69 1.77
C HIS A 180 6.33 -5.11 1.36
N SER A 181 7.15 -5.24 0.31
CA SER A 181 7.70 -6.53 -0.11
C SER A 181 8.55 -7.14 1.00
N ILE A 182 9.45 -6.36 1.63
CA ILE A 182 10.27 -6.82 2.77
C ILE A 182 9.36 -7.27 3.93
N ALA A 183 8.42 -6.42 4.36
CA ALA A 183 7.56 -6.70 5.51
C ALA A 183 6.65 -7.93 5.28
N SER A 184 5.99 -8.00 4.12
CA SER A 184 5.14 -9.13 3.76
C SER A 184 5.92 -10.44 3.60
N GLY A 185 7.17 -10.40 3.13
CA GLY A 185 8.01 -11.61 3.04
C GLY A 185 8.54 -12.10 4.38
N LEU A 186 8.54 -11.26 5.41
CA LEU A 186 9.00 -11.62 6.77
C LEU A 186 7.88 -12.20 7.65
N ILE A 187 6.60 -12.00 7.30
CA ILE A 187 5.47 -12.39 8.17
C ILE A 187 5.45 -13.89 8.43
N ASP A 188 5.60 -14.70 7.38
CA ASP A 188 5.59 -16.17 7.48
C ASP A 188 6.78 -16.69 8.28
N ARG A 189 7.94 -16.03 8.17
CA ARG A 189 9.16 -16.39 8.89
C ARG A 189 9.08 -16.08 10.39
N ARG A 190 8.27 -15.10 10.79
CA ARG A 190 8.10 -14.70 12.19
C ARG A 190 6.96 -15.44 12.89
N ALA A 191 6.04 -16.03 12.12
CA ALA A 191 4.95 -16.81 12.68
C ALA A 191 5.46 -18.13 13.28
N THR A 192 4.86 -18.54 14.38
CA THR A 192 5.12 -19.88 14.95
C THR A 192 4.45 -20.95 14.10
N ARG A 193 4.89 -22.21 14.23
CA ARG A 193 4.26 -23.34 13.52
C ARG A 193 2.74 -23.43 13.75
N ALA A 194 2.28 -23.05 14.95
CA ALA A 194 0.86 -23.02 15.30
C ALA A 194 0.08 -21.87 14.63
N GLY A 195 0.74 -20.77 14.26
CA GLY A 195 0.11 -19.56 13.72
C GLY A 195 0.36 -19.29 12.24
N VAL A 196 1.30 -19.98 11.58
CA VAL A 196 1.75 -19.65 10.22
C VAL A 196 0.63 -19.55 9.18
N SER A 197 -0.43 -20.34 9.31
CA SER A 197 -1.59 -20.31 8.39
C SER A 197 -2.41 -19.01 8.46
N LEU A 198 -2.43 -18.33 9.61
CA LEU A 198 -3.19 -17.09 9.82
C LEU A 198 -2.32 -15.83 9.81
N ALA A 199 -1.00 -15.95 9.65
CA ALA A 199 -0.11 -14.80 9.66
C ALA A 199 -0.29 -13.89 8.41
N PRO A 200 -0.34 -14.41 7.15
CA PRO A 200 -0.62 -13.57 5.99
C PRO A 200 -2.01 -12.90 6.00
N PRO A 201 -3.12 -13.62 6.31
CA PRO A 201 -4.43 -12.98 6.42
C PRO A 201 -4.46 -11.85 7.46
N LEU A 202 -3.79 -12.04 8.60
CA LEU A 202 -3.72 -11.01 9.65
C LEU A 202 -2.89 -9.79 9.21
N TYR A 203 -1.82 -10.00 8.45
CA TYR A 203 -1.07 -8.93 7.79
C TYR A 203 -1.95 -8.15 6.80
N TYR A 204 -2.73 -8.85 5.96
CA TYR A 204 -3.66 -8.21 5.04
C TYR A 204 -4.81 -7.49 5.76
N LEU A 205 -5.27 -8.00 6.91
CA LEU A 205 -6.23 -7.29 7.75
C LEU A 205 -5.65 -5.94 8.20
N GLY A 206 -4.41 -5.92 8.69
CA GLY A 206 -3.71 -4.67 9.02
C GLY A 206 -3.57 -3.74 7.82
N TYR A 207 -3.15 -4.27 6.67
CA TYR A 207 -3.01 -3.55 5.39
C TYR A 207 -4.31 -2.84 4.98
N TYR A 208 -5.44 -3.55 4.96
CA TYR A 208 -6.72 -2.97 4.55
C TYR A 208 -7.32 -2.07 5.64
N ALA A 209 -7.20 -2.44 6.92
CA ALA A 209 -7.64 -1.57 8.02
C ALA A 209 -6.88 -0.23 8.01
N GLY A 210 -5.57 -0.26 7.76
CA GLY A 210 -4.74 0.93 7.61
C GLY A 210 -5.17 1.77 6.41
N SER A 211 -5.38 1.12 5.26
CA SER A 211 -5.91 1.77 4.05
C SER A 211 -7.19 2.55 4.34
N SER A 212 -8.12 1.95 5.08
CA SER A 212 -9.42 2.56 5.40
C SER A 212 -9.29 3.67 6.44
N VAL A 213 -8.67 3.38 7.58
CA VAL A 213 -8.60 4.32 8.72
C VAL A 213 -7.70 5.50 8.38
N LEU A 214 -6.44 5.25 8.03
CA LEU A 214 -5.48 6.32 7.75
C LEU A 214 -5.76 6.99 6.40
N GLY A 215 -6.31 6.25 5.44
CA GLY A 215 -6.81 6.83 4.19
C GLY A 215 -7.92 7.85 4.42
N TRP A 216 -8.78 7.68 5.44
CA TRP A 216 -9.77 8.68 5.84
C TRP A 216 -9.18 9.79 6.71
N VAL A 217 -8.35 9.45 7.71
CA VAL A 217 -7.67 10.42 8.59
C VAL A 217 -6.80 11.39 7.78
N GLY A 218 -6.17 10.93 6.69
CA GLY A 218 -5.42 11.78 5.78
C GLY A 218 -6.24 12.95 5.21
N GLY A 219 -7.55 12.76 5.06
CA GLY A 219 -8.48 13.80 4.59
C GLY A 219 -8.89 14.76 5.67
N VAL A 220 -9.05 14.27 6.90
CA VAL A 220 -9.21 15.15 8.05
C VAL A 220 -7.99 16.05 8.19
N ALA A 221 -6.77 15.49 8.05
CA ALA A 221 -5.54 16.27 8.04
C ALA A 221 -5.47 17.28 6.88
N PHE A 222 -5.97 16.89 5.70
CA PHE A 222 -6.07 17.77 4.53
C PHE A 222 -7.04 18.94 4.75
N LEU A 223 -8.22 18.69 5.30
CA LEU A 223 -9.24 19.73 5.49
C LEU A 223 -8.88 20.72 6.60
N ASN A 224 -8.25 20.25 7.68
CA ASN A 224 -7.94 21.06 8.87
C ASN A 224 -6.89 22.15 8.63
N THR A 225 -6.14 22.12 7.53
CA THR A 225 -5.12 23.11 7.18
C THR A 225 -5.56 24.01 6.01
N GLY A 226 -6.83 23.93 5.59
CA GLY A 226 -7.37 24.65 4.43
C GLY A 226 -6.86 24.08 3.10
N TRP A 227 -7.43 24.49 1.96
CA TRP A 227 -7.07 23.91 0.66
C TRP A 227 -5.60 24.18 0.24
N ILE A 228 -5.06 25.35 0.60
CA ILE A 228 -3.67 25.74 0.28
C ILE A 228 -2.67 25.01 1.20
N GLY A 229 -3.00 24.81 2.48
CA GLY A 229 -2.16 24.09 3.46
C GLY A 229 -2.43 22.58 3.55
N GLY A 230 -3.52 22.11 2.92
CA GLY A 230 -4.10 20.78 3.10
C GLY A 230 -3.12 19.65 2.84
N TRP A 231 -2.37 19.79 1.74
CA TRP A 231 -1.39 18.80 1.38
C TRP A 231 -0.28 18.65 2.42
N VAL A 232 0.14 19.74 3.07
CA VAL A 232 1.16 19.71 4.13
C VAL A 232 0.64 18.91 5.32
N GLY A 233 -0.64 19.06 5.68
CA GLY A 233 -1.30 18.27 6.73
C GLY A 233 -1.25 16.77 6.44
N THR A 234 -1.66 16.36 5.23
CA THR A 234 -1.58 14.94 4.82
C THR A 234 -0.14 14.44 4.79
N VAL A 235 0.80 15.19 4.21
CA VAL A 235 2.22 14.81 4.14
C VAL A 235 2.81 14.63 5.54
N THR A 236 2.47 15.51 6.49
CA THR A 236 2.95 15.41 7.88
C THR A 236 2.44 14.15 8.55
N MET A 237 1.15 13.82 8.37
CA MET A 237 0.56 12.59 8.88
C MET A 237 1.22 11.35 8.27
N VAL A 238 1.44 11.34 6.94
CA VAL A 238 2.10 10.23 6.24
C VAL A 238 3.57 10.09 6.66
N ALA A 239 4.29 11.20 6.83
CA ALA A 239 5.66 11.17 7.34
C ALA A 239 5.71 10.53 8.75
N ALA A 240 4.74 10.85 9.61
CA ALA A 240 4.63 10.23 10.93
C ALA A 240 4.40 8.71 10.85
N THR A 241 3.59 8.21 9.92
CA THR A 241 3.39 6.76 9.76
C THR A 241 4.65 6.06 9.26
N ILE A 242 5.41 6.69 8.36
CA ILE A 242 6.69 6.16 7.86
C ILE A 242 7.73 6.11 8.99
N ILE A 243 7.85 7.18 9.77
CA ILE A 243 8.76 7.24 10.92
C ILE A 243 8.38 6.19 11.97
N LEU A 244 7.09 6.07 12.31
CA LEU A 244 6.61 5.07 13.25
C LEU A 244 6.86 3.64 12.76
N THR A 245 6.72 3.38 11.46
CA THR A 245 7.08 2.10 10.84
C THR A 245 8.56 1.76 11.09
N GLY A 246 9.46 2.74 10.93
CA GLY A 246 10.89 2.59 11.20
C GLY A 246 11.20 2.37 12.69
N VAL A 247 10.54 3.12 13.58
CA VAL A 247 10.68 2.93 15.04
C VAL A 247 10.26 1.51 15.43
N LEU A 248 9.11 1.02 14.94
CA LEU A 248 8.64 -0.34 15.18
C LEU A 248 9.62 -1.39 14.65
N ALA A 249 10.23 -1.14 13.48
CA ALA A 249 11.26 -2.02 12.91
C ALA A 249 12.47 -2.15 13.85
N GLY A 250 13.01 -1.02 14.32
CA GLY A 250 14.17 -0.97 15.21
C GLY A 250 13.89 -1.56 16.58
N LEU A 251 12.67 -1.38 17.12
CA LEU A 251 12.25 -2.04 18.37
C LEU A 251 12.15 -3.55 18.20
N ALA A 252 11.62 -4.03 17.06
CA ALA A 252 11.49 -5.46 16.80
C ALA A 252 12.83 -6.20 16.68
N GLU A 253 13.89 -5.54 16.20
CA GLU A 253 15.24 -6.12 16.24
C GLU A 253 15.75 -6.38 17.65
N ARG A 254 15.35 -5.55 18.62
CA ARG A 254 15.73 -5.77 20.03
C ARG A 254 15.12 -7.04 20.60
N PHE A 255 13.95 -7.44 20.10
CA PHE A 255 13.27 -8.68 20.49
C PHE A 255 13.67 -9.89 19.62
N ALA A 256 14.43 -9.68 18.55
CA ALA A 256 14.87 -10.72 17.61
C ALA A 256 16.31 -11.21 17.85
N LYS A 257 17.03 -10.61 18.80
CA LYS A 257 18.31 -11.16 19.26
C LYS A 257 18.04 -12.34 20.21
N PRO A 258 18.77 -13.46 20.06
CA PRO A 258 18.65 -14.62 20.94
C PRO A 258 18.97 -14.27 22.40
#